data_AF-A0A535E2Y1-F1
#
_entry.id   AF-A0A535E2Y1-F1
#
_cell.length_a   1.000
_cell.length_b   1.000
_cell.length_c   1.000
_cell.angle_alpha   90.00
_cell.angle_beta   90.00
_cell.angle_gamma   90.00
#
_symmetry.space_group_name_H-M   'P 1'
#
loop_
_entity.id
_entity.type
_entity.pdbx_description
1 polymer ?
#
loop_
_entity_poly.entity_id
_entity_poly.type
_entity_poly.pdbx_seq_one_letter_code
_entity_poly.pdbx_strand_id
1 'polypeptide(L)' 'MPEKHPSTKRYPTELKARAVRMVQETIEQNNGEQFGVVSRVARRLGIGEESLRAWVKQAQVDGGQRPGVSTTREY' A
#
# COMPACT_ATOMS: atom_id res chain seq x y z
N MET A 1 28.43 9.15 -5.86
CA MET A 1 27.69 8.72 -7.08
C MET A 1 26.72 7.62 -6.66
N PRO A 2 25.42 7.73 -7.00
CA PRO A 2 24.33 7.12 -6.23
C PRO A 2 24.27 5.60 -6.40
N GLU A 3 23.76 4.98 -5.34
CA GLU A 3 23.96 3.59 -4.98
C GLU A 3 23.12 2.59 -5.79
N LYS A 4 23.69 1.40 -5.93
CA LYS A 4 23.20 0.28 -6.74
C LYS A 4 21.88 -0.25 -6.18
N HIS A 5 20.88 -0.41 -7.03
CA HIS A 5 19.65 -1.12 -6.69
C HIS A 5 19.83 -2.61 -7.06
N PRO A 6 19.97 -3.54 -6.09
CA PRO A 6 19.94 -4.96 -6.41
C PRO A 6 18.48 -5.39 -6.62
N SER A 7 18.22 -5.86 -7.82
CA SER A 7 17.02 -6.55 -8.26
C SER A 7 16.54 -7.61 -7.25
N THR A 8 15.50 -7.28 -6.49
CA THR A 8 14.70 -8.25 -5.72
C THR A 8 13.24 -7.94 -5.99
N LYS A 9 12.50 -8.91 -6.55
CA LYS A 9 11.05 -8.85 -6.84
C LYS A 9 10.23 -8.66 -5.54
N ARG A 10 10.28 -7.47 -4.95
CA ARG A 10 9.33 -6.99 -3.94
C ARG A 10 8.56 -5.84 -4.56
N TYR A 11 7.23 -5.85 -4.38
CA TYR A 11 6.36 -4.81 -4.90
C TYR A 11 6.96 -3.43 -4.62
N PRO A 12 7.22 -2.62 -5.66
CA PRO A 12 7.87 -1.34 -5.48
C PRO A 12 7.03 -0.48 -4.54
N THR A 13 7.69 0.30 -3.68
CA THR A 13 7.03 1.17 -2.70
C THR A 13 6.05 2.13 -3.39
N GLU A 14 6.36 2.55 -4.61
CA GLU A 14 5.47 3.36 -5.45
C GLU A 14 4.15 2.63 -5.78
N LEU A 15 4.19 1.33 -6.07
CA LEU A 15 3.00 0.52 -6.29
C LEU A 15 2.17 0.39 -5.02
N LYS A 16 2.81 0.18 -3.86
CA LYS A 16 2.12 0.15 -2.57
C LYS A 16 1.44 1.48 -2.28
N ALA A 17 2.16 2.60 -2.42
CA ALA A 17 1.65 3.94 -2.18
C ALA A 17 0.49 4.27 -3.14
N ARG A 18 0.63 3.93 -4.43
CA ARG A 18 -0.42 4.09 -5.43
C ARG A 18 -1.66 3.27 -5.09
N ALA A 19 -1.48 2.01 -4.69
CA ALA A 19 -2.59 1.12 -4.35
C ALA A 19 -3.35 1.60 -3.11
N VAL A 20 -2.62 2.00 -2.05
CA VAL A 20 -3.22 2.59 -0.84
C VAL A 20 -3.95 3.88 -1.17
N ARG A 21 -3.34 4.79 -1.93
CA ARG A 21 -3.97 6.05 -2.33
C ARG A 21 -5.26 5.81 -3.12
N MET A 22 -5.25 4.85 -4.04
CA MET A 22 -6.43 4.49 -4.82
C MET A 22 -7.54 3.91 -3.93
N VAL A 23 -7.20 3.12 -2.90
CA VAL A 23 -8.18 2.64 -1.91
C VAL A 23 -8.79 3.83 -1.16
N GLN A 24 -7.98 4.75 -0.65
CA GLN A 24 -8.47 5.92 0.09
C GLN A 24 -9.41 6.78 -0.78
N GLU A 25 -8.98 7.10 -2.00
CA GLU A 25 -9.80 7.87 -2.95
C GLU A 25 -11.13 7.16 -3.25
N THR A 26 -11.11 5.82 -3.39
CA THR A 26 -12.32 5.04 -3.63
C THR A 26 -13.22 4.99 -2.39
N ILE A 27 -12.66 4.96 -1.17
CA ILE A 27 -13.42 5.03 0.09
C ILE A 27 -14.12 6.40 0.18
N GLU A 28 -13.40 7.49 -0.09
CA GLU A 28 -13.95 8.85 -0.11
C GLU A 28 -15.10 8.98 -1.11
N GLN A 29 -14.98 8.37 -2.29
CA GLN A 29 -16.03 8.33 -3.31
C GLN A 29 -17.26 7.50 -2.92
N ASN A 30 -17.12 6.51 -2.03
CA ASN A 30 -18.23 5.66 -1.56
C ASN A 30 -18.73 6.08 -0.17
N ASN A 31 -18.71 7.38 0.15
CA ASN A 31 -19.17 7.93 1.43
C ASN A 31 -18.52 7.28 2.68
N GLY A 32 -17.25 6.86 2.57
CA GLY A 32 -16.54 6.21 3.66
C GLY A 32 -16.73 4.69 3.73
N GLU A 33 -17.42 4.07 2.77
CA GLU A 33 -17.57 2.62 2.72
C GLU A 33 -16.23 1.94 2.37
N GLN A 34 -15.70 1.20 3.33
CA GLN A 34 -14.44 0.45 3.19
C GLN A 34 -14.67 -0.96 2.65
N PHE A 35 -15.89 -1.47 2.83
CA PHE A 35 -16.27 -2.84 2.54
C PHE A 35 -16.23 -3.08 1.03
N GLY A 36 -15.45 -4.07 0.58
CA GLY A 36 -15.31 -4.39 -0.85
C GLY A 36 -14.46 -3.42 -1.68
N VAL A 37 -14.14 -2.21 -1.19
CA VAL A 37 -13.24 -1.27 -1.89
C VAL A 37 -11.84 -1.86 -2.07
N VAL A 38 -11.29 -2.44 -1.00
CA VAL A 38 -9.98 -3.13 -1.05
C VAL A 38 -10.01 -4.25 -2.08
N SER A 39 -11.08 -5.06 -2.12
CA SER A 39 -11.25 -6.13 -3.10
C SER A 39 -11.27 -5.62 -4.55
N ARG A 40 -12.03 -4.55 -4.81
CA ARG A 40 -12.13 -3.94 -6.13
C ARG A 40 -10.79 -3.39 -6.61
N VAL A 41 -10.07 -2.67 -5.76
CA VAL A 41 -8.75 -2.09 -6.11
C VAL A 41 -7.70 -3.20 -6.25
N ALA A 42 -7.72 -4.21 -5.39
CA ALA A 42 -6.84 -5.38 -5.48
C ALA A 42 -7.00 -6.10 -6.82
N ARG A 43 -8.24 -6.41 -7.22
CA ARG A 43 -8.54 -7.02 -8.53
C ARG A 43 -8.14 -6.12 -9.70
N ARG A 44 -8.35 -4.81 -9.61
CA ARG A 44 -7.98 -3.84 -10.65
C ARG A 44 -6.47 -3.76 -10.88
N LEU A 45 -5.68 -3.90 -9.81
CA LEU A 45 -4.22 -3.83 -9.87
C LEU A 45 -3.56 -5.22 -9.98
N GLY A 46 -4.34 -6.31 -9.89
CA GLY A 46 -3.83 -7.68 -9.87
C GLY A 46 -3.05 -8.02 -8.60
N ILE A 47 -3.35 -7.35 -7.48
CA ILE A 47 -2.70 -7.55 -6.18
C ILE A 47 -3.59 -8.42 -5.30
N GLY A 48 -3.01 -9.24 -4.42
CA GLY A 48 -3.78 -9.98 -3.44
C GLY A 48 -4.51 -9.05 -2.46
N GLU A 49 -5.80 -9.31 -2.22
CA GLU A 49 -6.63 -8.49 -1.33
C GLU A 49 -6.04 -8.35 0.07
N GLU A 50 -5.53 -9.45 0.65
CA GLU A 50 -4.90 -9.45 1.96
C GLU A 50 -3.63 -8.58 2.00
N SER A 51 -2.84 -8.57 0.92
CA SER A 51 -1.65 -7.73 0.80
C SER A 51 -2.02 -6.25 0.77
N LEU A 52 -3.05 -5.89 0.00
CA LEU A 52 -3.53 -4.52 -0.08
C LEU A 52 -4.12 -4.05 1.26
N ARG A 53 -4.87 -4.92 1.94
CA ARG A 53 -5.42 -4.65 3.28
C ARG A 53 -4.32 -4.37 4.30
N ALA A 54 -3.25 -5.16 4.27
CA ALA A 54 -2.08 -4.94 5.13
C ALA A 54 -1.42 -3.59 4.86
N TRP A 55 -1.27 -3.19 3.59
CA TRP A 55 -0.68 -1.88 3.24
C TRP A 55 -1.57 -0.71 3.64
N VAL A 56 -2.90 -0.81 3.47
CA VAL A 56 -3.85 0.23 3.89
C VAL A 56 -3.84 0.39 5.41
N LYS A 57 -3.75 -0.71 6.15
CA LYS A 57 -3.59 -0.67 7.62
C LYS A 57 -2.25 -0.03 8.01
N GLN A 58 -1.16 -0.39 7.35
CA GLN A 58 0.16 0.19 7.58
C GLN A 58 0.16 1.71 7.33
N ALA A 59 -0.50 2.16 6.25
CA ALA A 59 -0.57 3.57 5.90
C ALA A 59 -1.45 4.41 6.85
N GLN A 60 -2.50 3.82 7.44
CA GLN A 60 -3.27 4.48 8.51
C GLN A 60 -2.44 4.66 9.78
N VAL A 61 -1.58 3.68 10.10
CA VAL A 61 -0.65 3.77 11.24
C VAL A 61 0.43 4.82 10.97
N ASP A 62 1.03 4.81 9.78
CA ASP A 62 2.05 5.77 9.33
C ASP A 62 1.50 7.21 9.28
N GLY A 63 0.29 7.38 8.73
CA GLY A 63 -0.39 8.68 8.66
C GLY A 63 -0.86 9.26 10.00
N GLY A 64 -0.97 8.42 11.05
CA GLY A 64 -1.37 8.86 12.39
C GLY A 64 -0.21 8.98 13.39
N GLN A 65 0.89 8.27 13.17
CA GLN A 65 1.93 8.15 14.18
C GLN A 65 3.27 7.66 13.59
N ARG A 66 4.17 8.61 13.33
CA ARG A 66 5.65 8.50 13.26
C ARG A 66 6.34 8.40 11.88
N PRO A 67 7.51 9.07 11.74
CA PRO A 67 8.47 8.84 10.65
C PRO A 67 9.27 7.56 10.88
N GLY A 68 9.36 6.71 9.85
CA GLY A 68 10.09 5.44 9.85
C GLY A 68 9.29 4.34 10.54
N VAL A 69 9.06 3.17 9.96
CA VAL A 69 10.03 2.28 9.33
C VAL A 69 9.26 1.41 8.34
N SER A 70 9.39 1.66 7.03
CA SER A 70 9.00 0.65 6.05
C SER A 70 10.15 -0.35 5.93
N THR A 71 10.25 -1.20 6.96
CA THR A 71 10.94 -2.48 7.02
C THR A 71 11.72 -2.83 5.75
N THR A 72 12.92 -2.26 5.63
CA THR A 72 14.03 -3.04 5.08
C THR A 72 14.29 -4.10 6.14
N ARG A 73 13.70 -5.28 5.92
CA ARG A 73 14.09 -6.46 6.67
C ARG A 73 15.36 -6.94 6.01
N GLU A 74 16.46 -6.35 6.48
CA GLU A 74 17.82 -6.81 6.28
C GLU A 74 17.95 -8.25 6.81
N TYR A 75 18.70 -9.06 6.09
CA TYR A 75 19.54 -10.11 6.63
C TYR A 75 20.92 -9.90 6.02
#